data_AF-A0A8S8YE47-F1
#
_entry.id   AF-A0A8S8YE47-F1
#
_cell.length_a   1.000
_cell.length_b   1.000
_cell.length_c   1.000
_cell.angle_alpha   90.00
_cell.angle_beta   90.00
_cell.angle_gamma   90.00
#
_symmetry.space_group_name_H-M   'P 1'
#
loop_
_entity.id
_entity.type
_entity.pdbx_description
1 polymer ?
#
loop_
_entity_poly.entity_id
_entity_poly.type
_entity_poly.pdbx_seq_one_letter_code
_entity_poly.pdbx_strand_id
1 'polypeptide(L)'
;MKEELGLKVNIDPNDIVQIAERIFTSEGIQFLSFTYKCKVDGEVTFNPKADEIEEARWFSMDQALANAASLFDVEPLRSMS
;
A
#
# COMPACT_ATOMS: atom_id res chain seq x y z
N MET A 1 3.70 0.52 -7.34
CA MET A 1 2.59 0.05 -8.24
C MET A 1 2.99 -0.33 -9.66
N LYS A 2 3.42 0.58 -10.56
CA LYS A 2 3.77 0.18 -11.95
C LYS A 2 4.96 -0.79 -11.98
N GLU A 3 5.97 -0.53 -11.17
CA GLU A 3 7.21 -1.33 -11.12
C GLU A 3 6.99 -2.65 -10.37
N GLU A 4 6.26 -2.63 -9.27
CA GLU A 4 6.04 -3.79 -8.40
C GLU A 4 4.92 -4.73 -8.88
N LEU A 5 3.80 -4.18 -9.35
CA LEU A 5 2.58 -4.93 -9.70
C LEU A 5 2.16 -4.79 -11.15
N GLY A 6 2.88 -4.01 -11.97
CA GLY A 6 2.50 -3.72 -13.35
C GLY A 6 1.33 -2.75 -13.51
N LEU A 7 0.84 -2.15 -12.41
CA LEU A 7 -0.38 -1.34 -12.43
C LEU A 7 -0.12 0.14 -12.65
N LYS A 8 -0.85 0.72 -13.61
CA LYS A 8 -0.96 2.17 -13.76
C LYS A 8 -2.13 2.65 -12.92
N VAL A 9 -1.83 3.53 -11.97
CA VAL A 9 -2.81 4.16 -11.10
C VAL A 9 -2.70 5.68 -11.25
N ASN A 10 -3.83 6.36 -11.21
CA ASN A 10 -3.86 7.82 -11.11
C ASN A 10 -3.89 8.19 -9.64
N ILE A 11 -2.98 9.06 -9.22
CA ILE A 11 -2.90 9.57 -7.84
C ILE A 11 -3.30 11.04 -7.88
N ASP A 12 -4.32 11.40 -7.10
CA ASP A 12 -4.67 12.79 -6.82
C ASP A 12 -4.14 13.18 -5.43
N PRO A 13 -3.51 14.35 -5.25
CA PRO A 13 -3.08 14.82 -3.93
C PRO A 13 -4.22 14.90 -2.89
N ASN A 14 -5.47 15.06 -3.32
CA ASN A 14 -6.65 15.07 -2.45
C ASN A 14 -7.06 13.66 -1.97
N ASP A 15 -6.52 12.59 -2.57
CA ASP A 15 -6.79 11.20 -2.19
C ASP A 15 -5.80 10.67 -1.14
N ILE A 16 -5.03 11.56 -0.51
CA ILE A 16 -4.11 11.16 0.56
C ILE A 16 -4.90 10.61 1.75
N VAL A 17 -4.52 9.40 2.20
CA VAL A 17 -5.14 8.72 3.33
C VAL A 17 -4.34 8.98 4.60
N GLN A 18 -3.01 8.88 4.50
CA GLN A 18 -2.14 9.02 5.65
C GLN A 18 -0.74 9.50 5.26
N ILE A 19 -0.16 10.34 6.13
CA ILE A 19 1.27 10.61 6.20
C ILE A 19 1.77 10.01 7.50
N ALA A 20 2.74 9.09 7.43
CA ALA A 20 3.26 8.39 8.59
C ALA A 20 4.79 8.56 8.67
N GLU A 21 5.27 9.03 9.81
CA GLU A 21 6.70 9.08 10.13
C GLU A 21 7.05 7.97 11.12
N ARG A 22 8.10 7.21 10.83
CA ARG A 22 8.62 6.18 11.74
C ARG A 22 10.13 6.21 11.81
N ILE A 23 10.64 6.21 13.03
CA ILE A 23 12.07 6.21 13.33
C ILE A 23 12.42 4.84 13.93
N PHE A 24 13.30 4.11 13.27
CA PHE A 24 13.85 2.84 13.73
C PHE A 24 15.26 3.08 14.28
N THR A 25 15.46 2.87 15.59
CA THR A 25 16.77 2.96 16.27
C THR A 25 17.28 1.55 16.56
N SER A 26 18.57 1.21 16.51
CA SER A 26 19.77 1.89 17.03
C SER A 26 20.82 2.34 16.01
N GLU A 27 20.58 2.19 14.70
CA GLU A 27 21.52 2.62 13.63
C GLU A 27 20.97 3.75 12.72
N GLY A 28 19.76 4.26 12.99
CA GLY A 28 19.27 5.54 12.47
C GLY A 28 18.64 5.48 11.07
N ILE A 29 17.49 4.83 10.92
CA ILE A 29 16.68 4.94 9.71
C ILE A 29 15.34 5.58 10.04
N GLN A 30 15.03 6.68 9.35
CA GLN A 30 13.77 7.41 9.45
C GLN A 30 13.02 7.26 8.14
N PHE A 31 11.78 6.80 8.23
CA PHE A 31 10.87 6.69 7.09
C PHE A 31 9.79 7.74 7.22
N LEU A 32 9.56 8.46 6.12
CA LEU A 32 8.35 9.25 5.91
C LEU A 32 7.58 8.61 4.76
N SER A 33 6.41 8.06 5.07
CA SER A 33 5.55 7.36 4.12
C SER A 33 4.30 8.17 3.82
N PHE A 34 3.90 8.18 2.55
CA PHE A 34 2.67 8.78 2.05
C PHE A 34 1.81 7.66 1.47
N THR A 35 0.60 7.49 2.02
CA THR A 35 -0.35 6.48 1.54
C THR A 35 -1.53 7.17 0.86
N TYR A 36 -1.85 6.73 -0.35
CA TYR A 36 -2.91 7.29 -1.19
C TYR A 36 -3.98 6.24 -1.48
N LYS A 37 -5.25 6.66 -1.51
CA LYS A 37 -6.36 5.84 -1.98
C LYS A 37 -6.47 5.97 -3.49
N CYS A 38 -6.12 4.92 -4.22
CA CYS A 38 -6.24 4.92 -5.67
C CYS A 38 -7.49 4.17 -6.12
N LYS A 39 -8.15 4.65 -7.18
CA LYS A 39 -9.13 3.86 -7.92
C LYS A 39 -8.47 3.34 -9.20
N VAL A 40 -8.73 2.07 -9.50
CA VAL A 40 -8.33 1.45 -10.75
C VAL A 40 -9.61 1.05 -11.48
N ASP A 41 -9.84 1.66 -12.62
CA ASP A 41 -10.99 1.39 -13.45
C ASP A 41 -10.67 0.27 -14.44
N GLY A 42 -11.65 -0.60 -14.70
CA GLY A 42 -11.54 -1.69 -15.67
C GLY A 42 -10.97 -2.99 -15.10
N GLU A 43 -10.59 -3.90 -15.99
CA GLU A 43 -10.01 -5.19 -15.61
C GLU A 43 -8.56 -5.01 -15.17
N VAL A 44 -8.25 -5.53 -13.97
CA VAL A 44 -6.92 -5.39 -13.36
C VAL A 44 -6.15 -6.68 -13.53
N THR A 45 -5.08 -6.62 -14.32
CA THR A 45 -4.11 -7.71 -14.47
C THR A 45 -2.85 -7.37 -13.67
N PHE A 46 -2.56 -8.18 -12.66
CA PHE A 46 -1.32 -8.06 -11.90
C PHE A 46 -0.16 -8.70 -12.68
N ASN A 47 0.99 -8.04 -12.66
CA ASN A 47 2.26 -8.59 -13.09
C ASN A 47 3.29 -8.36 -11.98
N PRO A 48 3.26 -9.17 -10.90
CA PRO A 48 4.13 -9.00 -9.75
C PRO A 48 5.60 -9.17 -10.13
N LYS A 49 6.46 -8.33 -9.55
CA LYS A 49 7.90 -8.43 -9.70
C LYS A 49 8.41 -9.65 -8.93
N ALA A 50 8.76 -10.73 -9.63
CA ALA A 50 8.94 -12.06 -9.04
C ALA A 50 10.08 -12.19 -8.00
N ASP A 51 11.04 -11.27 -8.00
CA ASP A 51 12.12 -11.17 -7.00
C ASP A 51 11.70 -10.48 -5.70
N GLU A 52 10.56 -9.78 -5.68
CA GLU A 52 10.07 -9.01 -4.55
C GLU A 52 8.67 -9.43 -4.05
N ILE A 53 7.80 -9.87 -4.96
CA ILE A 53 6.39 -10.17 -4.68
C ILE A 53 6.04 -11.57 -5.19
N GLU A 54 5.63 -12.44 -4.26
CA GLU A 54 5.21 -13.81 -4.55
C GLU A 54 3.81 -13.87 -5.19
N GLU A 55 2.84 -13.11 -4.66
CA GLU A 55 1.45 -13.11 -5.12
C GLU A 55 0.80 -11.72 -4.93
N ALA A 56 -0.16 -11.38 -5.80
CA ALA A 56 -1.04 -10.22 -5.63
C ALA A 56 -2.51 -10.63 -5.86
N ARG A 57 -3.40 -10.21 -4.96
CA ARG A 57 -4.83 -10.51 -5.02
C ARG A 57 -5.68 -9.45 -4.34
N TRP A 58 -6.97 -9.46 -4.64
CA TRP A 58 -7.95 -8.62 -3.98
C TRP A 58 -8.43 -9.24 -2.66
N PHE A 59 -8.66 -8.39 -1.67
CA PHE A 59 -9.17 -8.75 -0.35
C PHE A 59 -10.38 -7.88 0.00
N SER A 60 -11.30 -8.42 0.79
CA SER A 60 -12.25 -7.59 1.55
C SER A 60 -11.51 -6.77 2.61
N MET A 61 -12.14 -5.70 3.13
CA MET A 61 -11.50 -4.84 4.15
C MET A 61 -11.06 -5.64 5.39
N ASP A 62 -11.91 -6.54 5.89
CA ASP A 62 -11.59 -7.39 7.05
C ASP A 62 -10.41 -8.32 6.77
N GLN A 63 -10.36 -8.92 5.57
CA GLN A 63 -9.24 -9.75 5.17
C GLN A 63 -7.96 -8.94 4.98
N ALA A 64 -8.04 -7.74 4.41
CA ALA A 64 -6.89 -6.86 4.25
C ALA A 64 -6.29 -6.49 5.62
N LEU A 65 -7.14 -6.09 6.58
CA LEU A 65 -6.72 -5.81 7.95
C LEU A 65 -6.12 -7.03 8.66
N ALA A 66 -6.65 -8.23 8.42
CA ALA A 66 -6.14 -9.46 9.02
C ALA A 66 -4.79 -9.92 8.44
N ASN A 67 -4.46 -9.54 7.19
CA ASN A 67 -3.23 -9.93 6.50
C ASN A 67 -2.16 -8.81 6.47
N ALA A 68 -2.49 -7.60 6.90
CA ALA A 68 -1.58 -6.47 6.91
C ALA A 68 -0.34 -6.73 7.79
N ALA A 69 0.84 -6.77 7.16
CA ALA A 69 2.09 -7.17 7.82
C ALA A 69 2.77 -6.03 8.59
N SER A 70 2.43 -4.77 8.29
CA SER A 70 3.08 -3.62 8.92
C SER A 70 2.08 -2.56 9.38
N LEU A 71 2.52 -1.70 10.30
CA LEU A 71 1.72 -0.56 10.72
C LEU A 71 1.54 0.50 9.62
N PHE A 72 2.38 0.49 8.58
CA PHE A 72 2.16 1.31 7.39
C PHE A 72 0.95 0.85 6.57
N ASP A 73 0.51 -0.40 6.74
CA ASP A 73 -0.67 -0.95 6.04
C ASP A 73 -1.92 -0.89 6.94
N VAL A 74 -1.76 -1.25 8.23
CA VAL A 74 -2.89 -1.32 9.18
C VAL A 74 -3.53 0.06 9.42
N GLU A 75 -2.72 1.11 9.62
CA GLU A 75 -3.25 2.43 9.97
C GLU A 75 -4.06 3.07 8.84
N PRO A 76 -3.60 3.07 7.57
CA PRO A 76 -4.41 3.60 6.48
C PRO A 76 -5.69 2.79 6.28
N LEU A 77 -5.62 1.45 6.34
CA LEU A 77 -6.81 0.59 6.18
C LEU A 77 -7.88 0.88 7.23
N ARG A 78 -7.49 1.06 8.51
CA ARG A 78 -8.42 1.42 9.60
C ARG A 78 -9.03 2.81 9.45
N SER A 79 -8.32 3.75 8.84
CA SER A 79 -8.87 5.09 8.59
C SER A 79 -9.94 5.10 7.49
N MET A 80 -9.96 4.06 6.65
CA MET A 80 -10.90 3.90 5.53
C MET A 80 -12.09 2.98 5.82
N SER A 81 -12.04 2.19 6.90
CA SER A 81 -13.10 1.29 7.35
C SER A 81 -14.17 2.03 8.15
#